data_AF-A0A7S1HVT6-F1
#
_entry.id   AF-A0A7S1HVT6-F1
#
_cell.length_a   1.000
_cell.length_b   1.000
_cell.length_c   1.000
_cell.angle_alpha   90.00
_cell.angle_beta   90.00
_cell.angle_gamma   90.00
#
_symmetry.space_group_name_H-M   'P 1'
#
loop_
_entity.id
_entity.type
_entity.pdbx_description
1 polymer ?
#
loop_
_entity_poly.entity_id
_entity_poly.type
_entity_poly.pdbx_seq_one_letter_code
_entity_poly.pdbx_strand_id
1 'polypeptide(L)'
;GGVRGFYVGLPWALIETYAGGVLVLSQWTAQSWLKPRISSETVVACTSGVIGGLAQAVAMCPTTRLKTAHIGLAGSAPSAAGLLSLIIQKDGVTGLFRGLIPLSLRQTTSWGCRYGFTRMYQGMWQEWTGRTELSRVEGLACAIAGGLSTLVNHPMEIIMVEMQRLPSTCSTTPSPVGCSEPNFHLDARRDVGRGSWRHTAAYIYGVHGLQGFFRGIGVRGLLNCYVTVCMVWGSSQLRAFLQVASL
;
A
#
# COMPACT_ATOMS: atom_id res chain seq x y z
N GLY A 1 13.43 8.94 -22.19
CA GLY A 1 13.89 8.25 -20.97
C GLY A 1 15.35 8.59 -20.76
N GLY A 2 15.72 9.02 -19.56
CA GLY A 2 17.08 9.42 -19.15
C GLY A 2 17.10 9.64 -17.64
N VAL A 3 18.20 10.14 -17.06
CA VAL A 3 18.33 10.38 -15.60
C VAL A 3 17.17 11.22 -15.04
N ARG A 4 16.66 12.17 -15.84
CA ARG A 4 15.47 12.98 -15.49
C ARG A 4 14.17 12.18 -15.34
N GLY A 5 14.06 11.02 -15.99
CA GLY A 5 12.91 10.12 -15.89
C GLY A 5 12.72 9.53 -14.48
N PHE A 6 13.81 9.34 -13.73
CA PHE A 6 13.76 8.86 -12.34
C PHE A 6 13.13 9.90 -11.40
N TYR A 7 13.22 11.20 -11.74
CA TYR A 7 12.74 12.30 -10.90
C TYR A 7 11.32 12.77 -11.24
N VAL A 8 10.72 12.30 -12.34
CA VAL A 8 9.35 12.69 -12.75
C VAL A 8 8.32 12.33 -11.67
N GLY A 9 8.56 11.25 -10.92
CA GLY A 9 7.70 10.82 -9.81
C GLY A 9 8.02 11.42 -8.45
N LEU A 10 9.14 12.15 -8.30
CA LEU A 10 9.61 12.67 -7.01
C LEU A 10 8.61 13.62 -6.32
N PRO A 11 7.98 14.60 -6.99
CA PRO A 11 7.04 15.50 -6.31
C PRO A 11 5.80 14.75 -5.79
N TRP A 12 5.33 13.74 -6.53
CA TRP A 12 4.26 12.88 -6.08
C TRP A 12 4.68 12.02 -4.89
N ALA A 13 5.90 11.50 -4.88
CA ALA A 13 6.44 10.74 -3.75
C ALA A 13 6.57 11.59 -2.48
N LEU A 14 6.99 12.86 -2.60
CA LEU A 14 7.06 13.80 -1.47
C LEU A 14 5.68 14.09 -0.89
N ILE A 15 4.68 14.33 -1.75
CA ILE A 15 3.30 14.47 -1.32
C ILE A 15 2.85 13.18 -0.61
N GLU A 16 3.15 12.01 -1.17
CA GLU A 16 2.74 10.72 -0.59
C GLU A 16 3.33 10.45 0.81
N THR A 17 4.39 11.17 1.23
CA THR A 17 4.98 11.01 2.57
C THR A 17 4.04 11.42 3.72
N TYR A 18 3.13 12.38 3.53
CA TYR A 18 2.20 12.77 4.62
C TYR A 18 1.32 11.61 5.05
N ALA A 19 1.00 10.71 4.14
CA ALA A 19 0.11 9.60 4.40
C ALA A 19 0.74 8.53 5.30
N GLY A 20 2.06 8.39 5.26
CA GLY A 20 2.80 7.61 6.25
C GLY A 20 2.66 8.19 7.67
N GLY A 21 2.61 9.51 7.80
CA GLY A 21 2.31 10.17 9.08
C GLY A 21 0.91 9.85 9.59
N VAL A 22 -0.10 9.89 8.70
CA VAL A 22 -1.49 9.51 9.02
C VAL A 22 -1.53 8.07 9.53
N LEU A 23 -0.84 7.14 8.87
CA LEU A 23 -0.77 5.76 9.32
C LEU A 23 -0.23 5.64 10.74
N VAL A 24 0.91 6.26 11.03
CA VAL A 24 1.56 6.13 12.34
C VAL A 24 0.68 6.73 13.45
N LEU A 25 0.03 7.85 13.19
CA LEU A 25 -0.88 8.50 14.14
C LEU A 25 -2.15 7.66 14.37
N SER A 26 -2.82 7.23 13.30
CA SER A 26 -4.02 6.39 13.38
C SER A 26 -3.73 5.02 14.01
N GLN A 27 -2.55 4.46 13.76
CA GLN A 27 -2.11 3.25 14.42
C GLN A 27 -1.85 3.49 15.91
N TRP A 28 -1.21 4.59 16.27
CA TRP A 28 -0.94 4.91 17.68
C TRP A 28 -2.23 5.08 18.48
N THR A 29 -3.21 5.80 17.92
CA THR A 29 -4.54 5.91 18.54
C THR A 29 -5.23 4.55 18.59
N ALA A 30 -5.21 3.75 17.52
CA ALA A 30 -5.78 2.40 17.57
C ALA A 30 -5.14 1.54 18.69
N GLN A 31 -3.81 1.58 18.84
CA GLN A 31 -3.10 0.82 19.87
C GLN A 31 -3.47 1.26 21.28
N SER A 32 -3.60 2.56 21.55
CA SER A 32 -3.96 3.03 22.90
C SER A 32 -5.35 2.57 23.32
N TRP A 33 -6.28 2.44 22.38
CA TRP A 33 -7.63 1.94 22.63
C TRP A 33 -7.72 0.40 22.71
N LEU A 34 -6.88 -0.32 21.95
CA LEU A 34 -6.91 -1.78 21.87
C LEU A 34 -6.13 -2.48 23.00
N LYS A 35 -5.01 -1.91 23.44
CA LYS A 35 -4.17 -2.45 24.53
C LYS A 35 -4.92 -2.77 25.83
N PRO A 36 -5.82 -1.92 26.35
CA PRO A 36 -6.55 -2.25 27.58
C PRO A 36 -7.62 -3.34 27.40
N ARG A 37 -7.94 -3.75 26.16
CA ARG A 37 -9.04 -4.67 25.86
C ARG A 37 -8.60 -6.05 25.38
N ILE A 38 -7.35 -6.21 24.93
CA ILE A 38 -6.87 -7.44 24.29
C ILE A 38 -5.49 -7.81 24.87
N SER A 39 -5.34 -9.03 25.37
CA SER A 39 -4.09 -9.54 25.96
C SER A 39 -3.01 -9.90 24.93
N SER A 40 -3.39 -10.28 23.70
CA SER A 40 -2.42 -10.65 22.66
C SER A 40 -1.86 -9.42 21.94
N GLU A 41 -0.58 -9.15 22.12
CA GLU A 41 0.12 -8.04 21.45
C GLU A 41 0.10 -8.16 19.92
N THR A 42 0.16 -9.39 19.39
CA THR A 42 0.12 -9.67 17.95
C THR A 42 -1.22 -9.25 17.34
N VAL A 43 -2.33 -9.55 18.03
CA VAL A 43 -3.67 -9.15 17.58
C VAL A 43 -3.84 -7.64 17.63
N VAL A 44 -3.36 -6.99 18.69
CA VAL A 44 -3.36 -5.52 18.81
C VAL A 44 -2.54 -4.88 17.69
N ALA A 45 -1.37 -5.42 17.37
CA ALA A 45 -0.54 -4.89 16.30
C ALA A 45 -1.13 -5.10 14.90
N CYS A 46 -1.71 -6.28 14.64
CA CYS A 46 -2.39 -6.55 13.37
C CYS A 46 -3.59 -5.62 13.18
N THR A 47 -4.47 -5.54 14.17
CA THR A 47 -5.69 -4.71 14.11
C THR A 47 -5.38 -3.22 14.03
N SER A 48 -4.42 -2.72 14.82
CA SER A 48 -3.96 -1.32 14.71
C SER A 48 -3.30 -1.03 13.36
N GLY A 49 -2.56 -2.00 12.79
CA GLY A 49 -2.00 -1.92 11.44
C GLY A 49 -3.07 -1.84 10.36
N VAL A 50 -4.15 -2.61 10.49
CA VAL A 50 -5.32 -2.56 9.60
C VAL A 50 -6.00 -1.18 9.68
N ILE A 51 -6.25 -0.67 10.88
CA ILE A 51 -6.89 0.64 11.09
C ILE A 51 -6.01 1.77 10.51
N GLY A 52 -4.70 1.75 10.80
CA GLY A 52 -3.74 2.69 10.23
C GLY A 52 -3.67 2.62 8.71
N GLY A 53 -3.66 1.40 8.15
CA GLY A 53 -3.67 1.15 6.72
C GLY A 53 -4.93 1.67 6.01
N LEU A 54 -6.09 1.56 6.66
CA LEU A 54 -7.35 2.10 6.13
C LEU A 54 -7.34 3.63 6.13
N ALA A 55 -6.92 4.26 7.23
CA ALA A 55 -6.79 5.71 7.30
C ALA A 55 -5.78 6.23 6.26
N GLN A 56 -4.66 5.54 6.09
CA GLN A 56 -3.69 5.83 5.04
C GLN A 56 -4.30 5.72 3.65
N ALA A 57 -5.08 4.66 3.36
CA ALA A 57 -5.70 4.46 2.05
C ALA A 57 -6.66 5.60 1.69
N VAL A 58 -7.47 6.06 2.64
CA VAL A 58 -8.38 7.20 2.43
C VAL A 58 -7.58 8.48 2.14
N ALA A 59 -6.52 8.73 2.91
CA ALA A 59 -5.68 9.90 2.74
C ALA A 59 -4.87 9.88 1.42
N MET A 60 -4.50 8.70 0.92
CA MET A 60 -3.72 8.49 -0.30
C MET A 60 -4.56 8.38 -1.57
N CYS A 61 -5.85 8.09 -1.46
CA CYS A 61 -6.70 7.84 -2.64
C CYS A 61 -6.66 8.98 -3.68
N PRO A 62 -6.85 10.26 -3.32
CA PRO A 62 -6.85 11.34 -4.32
C PRO A 62 -5.47 11.53 -4.97
N THR A 63 -4.39 11.44 -4.20
CA THR A 63 -3.02 11.63 -4.68
C THR A 63 -2.56 10.47 -5.56
N THR A 64 -2.95 9.24 -5.21
CA THR A 64 -2.70 8.05 -6.03
C THR A 64 -3.39 8.17 -7.39
N ARG A 65 -4.65 8.62 -7.41
CA ARG A 65 -5.41 8.85 -8.66
C ARG A 65 -4.76 9.93 -9.52
N LEU A 66 -4.35 11.04 -8.91
CA LEU A 66 -3.67 12.12 -9.65
C LEU A 66 -2.33 11.64 -10.24
N LYS A 67 -1.56 10.88 -9.46
CA LYS A 67 -0.29 10.28 -9.89
C LYS A 67 -0.47 9.31 -11.05
N THR A 68 -1.44 8.40 -10.98
CA THR A 68 -1.69 7.43 -12.07
C THR A 68 -2.15 8.13 -13.34
N ALA A 69 -3.03 9.13 -13.22
CA ALA A 69 -3.48 9.92 -14.36
C ALA A 69 -2.33 10.74 -14.98
N HIS A 70 -1.48 11.36 -14.16
CA HIS A 70 -0.34 12.14 -14.64
C HIS A 70 0.70 11.28 -15.37
N ILE A 71 0.99 10.09 -14.85
CA ILE A 71 1.91 9.13 -15.50
C ILE A 71 1.29 8.58 -16.79
N GLY A 72 -0.02 8.30 -16.80
CA GLY A 72 -0.72 7.77 -17.97
C GLY A 72 -0.77 8.74 -19.16
N LEU A 73 -0.66 10.04 -18.91
CA LEU A 73 -0.70 11.10 -19.94
C LEU A 73 0.66 11.37 -20.62
N ALA A 74 1.70 10.56 -20.33
CA ALA A 74 2.95 10.43 -21.09
C ALA A 74 3.56 11.72 -21.69
N GLY A 75 3.59 12.82 -20.93
CA GLY A 75 4.25 14.07 -21.32
C GLY A 75 3.34 15.18 -21.87
N SER A 76 2.06 14.91 -22.15
CA SER A 76 1.03 15.93 -22.44
C SER A 76 0.14 16.24 -21.24
N ALA A 77 0.56 15.83 -20.04
CA ALA A 77 -0.21 16.02 -18.83
C ALA A 77 -0.27 17.51 -18.45
N PRO A 78 -1.47 18.09 -18.23
CA PRO A 78 -1.58 19.41 -17.63
C PRO A 78 -0.92 19.43 -16.24
N SER A 79 -0.68 20.64 -15.70
CA SER A 79 -0.18 20.82 -14.34
C SER A 79 -1.02 20.02 -13.33
N ALA A 80 -0.40 19.58 -12.22
CA ALA A 80 -1.10 18.78 -11.19
C ALA A 80 -2.42 19.43 -10.73
N ALA A 81 -2.44 20.77 -10.62
CA ALA A 81 -3.62 21.56 -10.31
C ALA A 81 -4.66 21.53 -11.45
N GLY A 82 -4.23 21.66 -12.71
CA GLY A 82 -5.13 21.58 -13.87
C GLY A 82 -5.77 20.21 -14.04
N LEU A 83 -5.01 19.14 -13.77
CA LEU A 83 -5.53 17.78 -13.77
C LEU A 83 -6.57 17.59 -12.65
N LEU A 84 -6.29 18.09 -11.44
CA LEU A 84 -7.25 18.06 -10.33
C LEU A 84 -8.55 18.80 -10.67
N SER A 85 -8.46 20.02 -11.22
CA SER A 85 -9.63 20.80 -11.65
C SER A 85 -10.43 20.06 -12.71
N LEU A 86 -9.78 19.44 -13.70
CA LEU A 86 -10.44 18.69 -14.75
C LEU A 86 -11.20 17.47 -14.22
N ILE A 87 -10.62 16.78 -13.24
CA ILE A 87 -11.26 15.62 -12.58
C ILE A 87 -12.49 16.07 -11.77
N ILE A 88 -12.35 17.14 -11.00
CA ILE A 88 -13.46 17.66 -10.20
C ILE A 88 -14.60 18.14 -11.11
N GLN A 89 -14.29 18.80 -12.24
CA GLN A 89 -15.30 19.24 -13.20
C GLN A 89 -16.00 18.08 -13.93
N LYS A 90 -15.28 17.00 -14.25
CA LYS A 90 -15.82 15.85 -15.00
C LYS A 90 -16.54 14.84 -14.11
N ASP A 91 -15.93 14.44 -13.01
CA ASP A 91 -16.36 13.31 -12.16
C ASP A 91 -16.80 13.75 -10.75
N GLY A 92 -16.66 15.04 -10.41
CA GLY A 92 -16.90 15.54 -9.07
C GLY A 92 -15.85 15.08 -8.04
N VAL A 93 -16.08 15.45 -6.77
CA VAL A 93 -15.20 15.08 -5.65
C VAL A 93 -15.22 13.57 -5.38
N THR A 94 -16.35 12.91 -5.63
CA THR A 94 -16.47 11.44 -5.51
C THR A 94 -15.64 10.68 -6.55
N GLY A 95 -15.36 11.31 -7.70
CA GLY A 95 -14.46 10.80 -8.72
C GLY A 95 -13.02 10.57 -8.25
N LEU A 96 -12.55 11.34 -7.25
CA LEU A 96 -11.21 11.20 -6.67
C LEU A 96 -11.07 9.93 -5.81
N PHE A 97 -12.18 9.38 -5.33
CA PHE A 97 -12.22 8.18 -4.49
C PHE A 97 -12.58 6.89 -5.27
N ARG A 98 -12.69 6.97 -6.60
CA ARG A 98 -12.86 5.78 -7.45
C ARG A 98 -11.62 4.89 -7.33
N GLY A 99 -11.80 3.66 -6.83
CA GLY A 99 -10.70 2.74 -6.53
C GLY A 99 -10.27 2.68 -5.06
N LEU A 100 -10.99 3.36 -4.15
CA LEU A 100 -10.71 3.31 -2.71
C LEU A 100 -10.80 1.88 -2.15
N ILE A 101 -11.78 1.07 -2.53
CA ILE A 101 -11.95 -0.28 -1.99
C ILE A 101 -10.72 -1.18 -2.25
N PRO A 102 -10.23 -1.36 -3.50
CA PRO A 102 -9.02 -2.15 -3.73
C PRO A 102 -7.77 -1.51 -3.11
N LEU A 103 -7.71 -0.18 -2.99
CA LEU A 103 -6.63 0.51 -2.28
C LEU A 103 -6.62 0.20 -0.80
N SER A 104 -7.78 0.31 -0.16
CA SER A 104 -7.97 0.03 1.25
C SER A 104 -7.60 -1.41 1.57
N LEU A 105 -8.09 -2.39 0.79
CA LEU A 105 -7.76 -3.80 0.97
C LEU A 105 -6.26 -4.07 0.84
N ARG A 106 -5.61 -3.45 -0.15
CA ARG A 106 -4.16 -3.56 -0.32
C ARG A 106 -3.40 -3.01 0.88
N GLN A 107 -3.76 -1.81 1.34
CA GLN A 107 -3.06 -1.16 2.45
C GLN A 107 -3.33 -1.88 3.78
N THR A 108 -4.56 -2.24 4.07
CA THR A 108 -4.94 -2.92 5.32
C THR A 108 -4.25 -4.27 5.45
N THR A 109 -4.24 -5.09 4.39
CA THR A 109 -3.53 -6.38 4.41
C THR A 109 -2.02 -6.19 4.53
N SER A 110 -1.43 -5.27 3.75
CA SER A 110 0.03 -5.06 3.80
C SER A 110 0.49 -4.60 5.18
N TRP A 111 -0.17 -3.60 5.77
CA TRP A 111 0.19 -3.09 7.10
C TRP A 111 -0.20 -4.02 8.22
N GLY A 112 -1.38 -4.63 8.18
CA GLY A 112 -1.83 -5.61 9.17
C GLY A 112 -0.84 -6.77 9.31
N CYS A 113 -0.41 -7.36 8.20
CA CYS A 113 0.55 -8.46 8.23
C CYS A 113 1.96 -8.02 8.62
N ARG A 114 2.43 -6.84 8.18
CA ARG A 114 3.74 -6.30 8.61
C ARG A 114 3.82 -6.16 10.13
N TYR A 115 2.84 -5.50 10.73
CA TYR A 115 2.82 -5.27 12.18
C TYR A 115 2.53 -6.56 12.95
N GLY A 116 1.63 -7.41 12.45
CA GLY A 116 1.32 -8.72 13.02
C GLY A 116 2.55 -9.63 13.07
N PHE A 117 3.21 -9.87 11.93
CA PHE A 117 4.40 -10.72 11.90
C PHE A 117 5.55 -10.14 12.71
N THR A 118 5.78 -8.82 12.65
CA THR A 118 6.85 -8.20 13.44
C THR A 118 6.62 -8.42 14.95
N ARG A 119 5.38 -8.24 15.44
CA ARG A 119 5.07 -8.53 16.86
C ARG A 119 5.12 -10.00 17.21
N MET A 120 4.69 -10.87 16.31
CA MET A 120 4.78 -12.31 16.50
C MET A 120 6.25 -12.75 16.68
N TYR A 121 7.17 -12.26 15.84
CA TYR A 121 8.60 -12.55 15.98
C TYR A 121 9.19 -11.95 17.26
N GLN A 122 8.78 -10.74 17.63
CA GLN A 122 9.23 -10.12 18.88
C GLN A 122 8.78 -10.94 20.10
N GLY A 123 7.51 -11.36 20.16
CA GLY A 123 7.00 -12.20 21.25
C GLY A 123 7.73 -13.56 21.33
N MET A 124 7.93 -14.22 20.19
CA MET A 124 8.65 -15.50 20.15
C MET A 124 10.12 -15.36 20.59
N TRP A 125 10.77 -14.24 20.25
CA TRP A 125 12.13 -13.96 20.70
C TRP A 125 12.21 -13.65 22.20
N GLN A 126 11.25 -12.91 22.73
CA GLN A 126 11.15 -12.59 24.17
C GLN A 126 10.91 -13.85 25.01
N GLU A 127 10.04 -14.75 24.55
CA GLU A 127 9.80 -16.04 25.20
C GLU A 127 11.05 -16.92 25.21
N TRP A 128 11.79 -16.94 24.10
CA TRP A 128 13.00 -17.76 23.99
C TRP A 128 14.17 -17.24 24.83
N THR A 129 14.32 -15.91 24.91
CA THR A 129 15.41 -15.28 25.68
C THR A 129 15.06 -15.02 27.14
N GLY A 130 13.79 -15.10 27.52
CA GLY A 130 13.29 -14.77 28.86
C GLY A 130 13.40 -13.28 29.21
N ARG A 131 13.69 -12.41 28.23
CA ARG A 131 13.87 -10.96 28.43
C ARG A 131 12.64 -10.21 27.92
N THR A 132 12.13 -9.29 28.74
CA THR A 132 11.00 -8.42 28.36
C THR A 132 11.43 -7.27 27.44
N GLU A 133 12.68 -6.83 27.52
CA GLU A 133 13.22 -5.77 26.66
C GLU A 133 14.09 -6.33 25.55
N LEU A 134 13.76 -5.96 24.31
CA LEU A 134 14.54 -6.29 23.11
C LEU A 134 15.65 -5.27 22.91
N SER A 135 16.87 -5.75 22.69
CA SER A 135 17.98 -4.89 22.25
C SER A 135 17.67 -4.26 20.88
N ARG A 136 18.28 -3.11 20.60
CA ARG A 136 18.10 -2.37 19.33
C ARG A 136 18.39 -3.24 18.10
N VAL A 137 19.34 -4.17 18.22
CA VAL A 137 19.74 -5.11 17.15
C VAL A 137 18.72 -6.23 16.99
N GLU A 138 18.19 -6.76 18.09
CA GLU A 138 17.18 -7.82 18.09
C GLU A 138 15.85 -7.30 17.54
N GLY A 139 15.44 -6.10 17.93
CA GLY A 139 14.27 -5.42 17.38
C GLY A 139 14.38 -5.17 15.88
N LEU A 140 15.59 -4.81 15.40
CA LEU A 140 15.87 -4.67 13.97
C LEU A 140 15.79 -6.01 13.24
N ALA A 141 16.36 -7.08 13.80
CA ALA A 141 16.30 -8.42 13.24
C ALA A 141 14.85 -8.93 13.13
N CYS A 142 14.04 -8.72 14.17
CA CYS A 142 12.62 -9.06 14.17
C CYS A 142 11.83 -8.25 13.11
N ALA A 143 12.16 -6.97 12.93
CA ALA A 143 11.54 -6.13 11.90
C ALA A 143 11.90 -6.58 10.48
N ILE A 144 13.15 -7.02 10.24
CA ILE A 144 13.56 -7.59 8.96
C ILE A 144 12.83 -8.92 8.70
N ALA A 145 12.80 -9.81 9.70
CA ALA A 145 12.08 -11.08 9.62
C ALA A 145 10.58 -10.87 9.36
N GLY A 146 9.95 -9.93 10.06
CA GLY A 146 8.55 -9.54 9.82
C GLY A 146 8.33 -8.95 8.43
N GLY A 147 9.24 -8.10 7.96
CA GLY A 147 9.25 -7.54 6.62
C GLY A 147 9.32 -8.61 5.53
N LEU A 148 10.24 -9.58 5.64
CA LEU A 148 10.35 -10.71 4.72
C LEU A 148 9.12 -11.61 4.77
N SER A 149 8.56 -11.82 5.96
CA SER A 149 7.38 -12.68 6.12
C SER A 149 6.13 -12.13 5.44
N THR A 150 6.09 -10.83 5.15
CA THR A 150 4.98 -10.25 4.36
C THR A 150 4.95 -10.71 2.91
N LEU A 151 6.02 -11.35 2.42
CA LEU A 151 6.06 -11.96 1.09
C LEU A 151 4.98 -13.05 0.92
N VAL A 152 4.49 -13.65 2.00
CA VAL A 152 3.36 -14.60 1.92
C VAL A 152 2.08 -13.94 1.39
N ASN A 153 1.92 -12.62 1.56
CA ASN A 153 0.77 -11.86 1.04
C ASN A 153 0.98 -11.30 -0.38
N HIS A 154 2.18 -11.48 -0.94
CA HIS A 154 2.54 -11.01 -2.28
C HIS A 154 1.53 -11.37 -3.38
N PRO A 155 0.99 -12.61 -3.51
CA PRO A 155 0.01 -12.92 -4.55
C PRO A 155 -1.27 -12.10 -4.43
N MET A 156 -1.74 -11.86 -3.20
CA MET A 156 -2.91 -11.02 -2.95
C MET A 156 -2.62 -9.56 -3.33
N GLU A 157 -1.45 -9.03 -2.97
CA GLU A 157 -1.08 -7.68 -3.33
C GLU A 157 -0.98 -7.48 -4.84
N ILE A 158 -0.51 -8.48 -5.61
CA ILE A 158 -0.45 -8.42 -7.07
C ILE A 158 -1.86 -8.33 -7.67
N ILE A 159 -2.79 -9.16 -7.21
CA ILE A 159 -4.19 -9.11 -7.65
C ILE A 159 -4.76 -7.71 -7.41
N MET A 160 -4.55 -7.15 -6.22
CA MET A 160 -5.10 -5.83 -5.87
C MET A 160 -4.46 -4.69 -6.66
N VAL A 161 -3.15 -4.75 -6.93
CA VAL A 161 -2.47 -3.76 -7.78
C VAL A 161 -2.99 -3.84 -9.21
N GLU A 162 -3.20 -5.04 -9.72
CA GLU A 162 -3.70 -5.23 -11.08
C GLU A 162 -5.16 -4.76 -11.21
N MET A 163 -5.97 -5.00 -10.18
CA MET A 163 -7.32 -4.44 -10.07
C MET A 163 -7.34 -2.90 -10.09
N GLN A 164 -6.29 -2.24 -9.60
CA GLN A 164 -6.17 -0.77 -9.65
C GLN A 164 -5.65 -0.24 -10.98
N ARG A 165 -4.97 -1.08 -11.76
CA ARG A 165 -4.36 -0.72 -13.05
C ARG A 165 -5.30 -0.93 -14.22
N LEU A 166 -6.11 -1.98 -14.16
CA LEU A 166 -7.05 -2.31 -15.23
C LEU A 166 -8.12 -1.20 -15.34
N PRO A 167 -8.25 -0.55 -16.51
CA PRO A 167 -9.44 0.22 -16.83
C PRO A 167 -10.64 -0.74 -16.80
N SER A 168 -11.80 -0.28 -16.32
CA SER A 168 -12.98 -1.13 -16.08
C SER A 168 -13.54 -1.87 -17.31
N THR A 169 -12.98 -1.69 -18.50
CA THR A 169 -13.37 -2.40 -19.72
C THR A 169 -12.50 -3.64 -19.95
N CYS A 170 -12.83 -4.75 -19.30
CA CYS A 170 -12.35 -6.08 -19.71
C CYS A 170 -13.53 -7.05 -19.73
N SER A 171 -14.28 -7.01 -20.84
CA SER A 171 -15.12 -8.13 -21.26
C SER A 171 -14.22 -9.27 -21.71
N THR A 172 -14.43 -10.45 -21.13
CA THR A 172 -13.83 -11.72 -21.54
C THR A 172 -14.18 -12.01 -23.00
N THR A 173 -13.20 -11.94 -23.90
CA THR A 173 -13.18 -12.73 -25.14
C THR A 173 -11.74 -12.81 -25.64
N PRO A 174 -11.23 -14.00 -26.01
CA PRO A 174 -9.92 -14.12 -26.63
C PRO A 174 -10.07 -13.72 -28.10
N SER A 175 -9.71 -12.48 -28.43
CA SER A 175 -9.53 -12.06 -29.82
C SER A 175 -8.06 -11.73 -30.06
N PRO A 176 -7.43 -12.32 -31.08
CA PRO A 176 -6.04 -12.04 -31.43
C PRO A 176 -5.98 -10.76 -32.28
N VAL A 177 -4.91 -9.97 -32.06
CA VAL A 177 -4.40 -8.90 -32.93
C VAL A 177 -5.23 -7.60 -33.01
N GLY A 178 -4.57 -6.48 -32.66
CA GLY A 178 -5.00 -5.13 -33.04
C GLY A 178 -4.48 -4.05 -32.11
N CYS A 179 -3.24 -3.55 -32.34
CA CYS A 179 -2.81 -2.27 -31.79
C CYS A 179 -3.58 -1.15 -32.52
N SER A 180 -4.55 -0.54 -31.86
CA SER A 180 -5.20 0.69 -32.31
C SER A 180 -5.36 1.65 -31.12
N GLU A 181 -5.13 2.93 -31.42
CA GLU A 181 -4.76 4.06 -30.57
C GLU A 181 -5.48 4.23 -29.22
N PRO A 182 -4.82 4.85 -28.21
CA PRO A 182 -5.43 5.13 -26.92
C PRO A 182 -6.35 6.36 -27.03
N ASN A 183 -7.53 6.19 -27.61
CA ASN A 183 -8.58 7.18 -27.47
C ASN A 183 -9.11 7.13 -26.03
N PHE A 184 -8.63 8.05 -25.20
CA PHE A 184 -9.06 8.31 -23.83
C PHE A 184 -10.50 8.82 -23.83
N HIS A 185 -11.46 7.90 -24.04
CA HIS A 185 -12.87 8.15 -23.82
C HIS A 185 -13.14 8.16 -22.32
N LEU A 186 -13.42 9.37 -21.82
CA LEU A 186 -13.93 9.67 -20.48
C LEU A 186 -15.42 9.24 -20.37
N ASP A 187 -15.74 8.00 -20.75
CA ASP A 187 -17.09 7.44 -20.60
C ASP A 187 -17.25 6.86 -19.20
N ALA A 188 -17.52 7.77 -18.27
CA ALA A 188 -17.70 7.53 -16.84
C ALA A 188 -19.11 7.01 -16.45
N ARG A 189 -19.75 6.19 -17.30
CA ARG A 189 -21.01 5.50 -16.97
C ARG A 189 -20.84 4.00 -17.21
N ARG A 190 -20.94 3.22 -16.12
CA ARG A 190 -20.62 1.78 -16.00
C ARG A 190 -19.08 1.63 -15.86
N ASP A 191 -18.50 1.11 -14.79
CA ASP A 191 -18.80 -0.14 -14.10
C ASP A 191 -18.38 -0.08 -12.61
N VAL A 192 -19.36 -0.05 -11.71
CA VAL A 192 -19.21 -0.48 -10.30
C VAL A 192 -19.49 -1.98 -10.15
N GLY A 193 -19.79 -2.68 -11.25
CA GLY A 193 -20.19 -4.08 -11.24
C GLY A 193 -19.21 -4.97 -12.02
N ARG A 194 -18.62 -5.94 -11.31
CA ARG A 194 -17.91 -7.15 -11.82
C ARG A 194 -16.38 -7.12 -12.05
N GLY A 195 -15.64 -6.20 -11.44
CA GLY A 195 -14.20 -6.38 -11.21
C GLY A 195 -13.90 -7.24 -9.96
N SER A 196 -14.37 -8.48 -9.89
CA SER A 196 -14.09 -9.34 -8.73
C SER A 196 -12.61 -9.73 -8.70
N TRP A 197 -11.98 -9.78 -7.52
CA TRP A 197 -10.60 -10.26 -7.35
C TRP A 197 -10.37 -11.64 -7.99
N ARG A 198 -11.42 -12.46 -8.06
CA ARG A 198 -11.42 -13.77 -8.74
C ARG A 198 -11.22 -13.65 -10.25
N HIS A 199 -11.81 -12.64 -10.87
CA HIS A 199 -11.69 -12.39 -12.31
C HIS A 199 -10.29 -11.89 -12.66
N THR A 200 -9.76 -10.96 -11.87
CA THR A 200 -8.39 -10.48 -12.04
C THR A 200 -7.36 -11.60 -11.78
N ALA A 201 -7.60 -12.46 -10.79
CA ALA A 201 -6.74 -13.63 -10.54
C ALA A 201 -6.77 -14.60 -11.74
N ALA A 202 -7.95 -14.86 -12.31
CA ALA A 202 -8.08 -15.70 -13.50
C ALA A 202 -7.39 -15.08 -14.73
N TYR A 203 -7.48 -13.76 -14.91
CA TYR A 203 -6.78 -13.03 -15.97
C TYR A 203 -5.25 -13.14 -15.83
N ILE A 204 -4.71 -12.90 -14.63
CA ILE A 204 -3.27 -13.02 -14.37
C ILE A 204 -2.78 -14.43 -14.67
N TYR A 205 -3.54 -15.44 -14.22
CA TYR A 205 -3.23 -16.84 -14.49
C TYR A 205 -3.26 -17.17 -15.99
N GLY A 206 -4.24 -16.64 -16.73
CA GLY A 206 -4.36 -16.87 -18.18
C GLY A 206 -3.25 -16.23 -19.01
N VAL A 207 -2.76 -15.03 -18.63
CA VAL A 207 -1.75 -14.29 -19.40
C VAL A 207 -0.32 -14.66 -19.01
N HIS A 208 -0.06 -14.86 -17.72
CA HIS A 208 1.30 -15.01 -17.18
C HIS A 208 1.52 -16.31 -16.40
N GLY A 209 0.51 -17.18 -16.29
CA GLY A 209 0.57 -18.40 -15.50
C GLY A 209 0.87 -18.13 -14.01
N LEU A 210 1.47 -19.12 -13.33
CA LEU A 210 1.86 -18.98 -11.92
C LEU A 210 2.95 -17.90 -11.72
N GLN A 211 3.81 -17.70 -12.71
CA GLN A 211 4.94 -16.77 -12.61
C GLN A 211 4.48 -15.30 -12.54
N GLY A 212 3.28 -15.00 -13.07
CA GLY A 212 2.64 -13.69 -12.93
C GLY A 212 2.43 -13.27 -11.48
N PHE A 213 2.11 -14.22 -10.59
CA PHE A 213 1.90 -13.94 -9.16
C PHE A 213 3.19 -13.64 -8.41
N PHE A 214 4.33 -14.19 -8.84
CA PHE A 214 5.63 -14.03 -8.15
C PHE A 214 6.54 -12.99 -8.81
N ARG A 215 6.07 -12.28 -9.85
CA ARG A 215 6.86 -11.27 -10.55
C ARG A 215 7.25 -10.13 -9.60
N GLY A 216 8.54 -9.82 -9.54
CA GLY A 216 9.09 -8.71 -8.76
C GLY A 216 9.15 -8.97 -7.25
N ILE A 217 9.04 -10.22 -6.80
CA ILE A 217 9.09 -10.58 -5.37
C ILE A 217 10.38 -10.11 -4.69
N GLY A 218 11.53 -10.16 -5.38
CA GLY A 218 12.82 -9.70 -4.82
C GLY A 218 12.84 -8.19 -4.54
N VAL A 219 12.45 -7.38 -5.53
CA VAL A 219 12.39 -5.90 -5.38
C VAL A 219 11.38 -5.50 -4.30
N ARG A 220 10.24 -6.19 -4.24
CA ARG A 220 9.22 -5.94 -3.20
C ARG A 220 9.64 -6.41 -1.83
N GLY A 221 10.34 -7.54 -1.72
CA GLY A 221 10.91 -8.02 -0.46
C GLY A 221 11.88 -7.01 0.14
N LEU A 222 12.79 -6.47 -0.70
CA LEU A 222 13.71 -5.40 -0.28
C LEU A 222 12.97 -4.12 0.13
N LEU A 223 11.99 -3.69 -0.65
CA LEU A 223 11.16 -2.53 -0.31
C LEU A 223 10.39 -2.75 1.00
N ASN A 224 9.87 -3.96 1.21
CA ASN A 224 9.12 -4.30 2.41
C ASN A 224 10.02 -4.30 3.64
N CYS A 225 11.22 -4.87 3.53
CA CYS A 225 12.23 -4.79 4.59
C CYS A 225 12.59 -3.35 4.90
N TYR A 226 12.91 -2.55 3.86
CA TYR A 226 13.28 -1.15 4.02
C TYR A 226 12.19 -0.35 4.74
N VAL A 227 10.94 -0.44 4.27
CA VAL A 227 9.81 0.28 4.88
C VAL A 227 9.59 -0.16 6.32
N THR A 228 9.64 -1.47 6.61
CA THR A 228 9.43 -1.98 7.97
C THR A 228 10.57 -1.53 8.90
N VAL A 229 11.82 -1.51 8.43
CA VAL A 229 12.94 -0.97 9.20
C VAL A 229 12.75 0.53 9.46
N CYS A 230 12.55 1.34 8.42
CA CYS A 230 12.41 2.79 8.60
C CYS A 230 11.18 3.19 9.41
N MET A 231 10.03 2.53 9.21
CA MET A 231 8.80 2.88 9.93
C MET A 231 8.71 2.24 11.32
N VAL A 232 9.01 0.96 11.49
CA VAL A 232 8.84 0.28 12.78
C VAL A 232 10.00 0.59 13.71
N TRP A 233 11.24 0.42 13.25
CA TRP A 233 12.40 0.73 14.08
C TRP A 233 12.59 2.24 14.22
N GLY A 234 12.42 3.01 13.14
CA GLY A 234 12.50 4.47 13.20
C GLY A 234 11.45 5.11 14.10
N SER A 235 10.19 4.63 14.08
CA SER A 235 9.16 5.15 15.00
C SER A 235 9.44 4.82 16.46
N SER A 236 10.10 3.70 16.73
CA SER A 236 10.49 3.29 18.09
C SER A 236 11.56 4.22 18.65
N GLN A 237 12.57 4.56 17.83
CA GLN A 237 13.59 5.55 18.18
C GLN A 237 12.98 6.94 18.37
N LEU A 238 12.11 7.38 17.47
CA LEU A 238 11.45 8.68 17.57
C LEU A 238 10.63 8.79 18.87
N ARG A 239 9.90 7.74 19.25
CA ARG A 239 9.15 7.72 20.52
C ARG A 239 10.08 7.82 21.72
N ALA A 240 11.21 7.10 21.70
CA ALA A 240 12.21 7.19 22.77
C ALA A 240 12.81 8.60 22.88
N PHE A 241 13.13 9.25 21.75
CA PHE A 241 13.62 10.64 21.73
C PHE A 241 12.57 11.63 22.26
N LEU A 242 11.30 11.50 21.86
CA LEU A 242 10.23 12.39 22.32
C LEU A 242 9.96 12.24 23.82
N GLN A 243 10.06 11.03 24.38
CA GLN A 243 9.93 10.81 25.82
C GLN A 243 11.06 11.46 26.62
N VAL A 244 12.30 11.39 26.11
CA VAL A 244 13.45 12.07 26.72
C VAL A 244 13.32 13.60 26.63
N ALA A 245 12.75 14.13 25.54
CA ALA A 245 12.55 15.56 25.37
C ALA A 245 11.36 16.14 26.18
N SER A 246 10.48 15.29 26.71
CA SER A 246 9.35 15.69 27.55
C SER A 246 9.63 15.68 29.06
N LEU A 247 10.85 15.27 29.45
CA LEU A 247 11.38 15.30 30.82
C LEU A 247 12.30 16.50 31.00
#